data_AF-A0A2V8C720-F1
#
_entry.id   AF-A0A2V8C720-F1
#
_cell.length_a   1.000
_cell.length_b   1.000
_cell.length_c   1.000
_cell.angle_alpha   90.00
_cell.angle_beta   90.00
_cell.angle_gamma   90.00
#
_symmetry.space_group_name_H-M   'P 1'
#
loop_
_entity.id
_entity.type
_entity.pdbx_description
1 polymer ?
#
loop_
_entity_poly.entity_id
_entity_poly.type
_entity_poly.pdbx_seq_one_letter_code
_entity_poly.pdbx_strand_id
1 'polypeptide(L)' 'AIGGIGPDAAPAVPALVTLLKNTEEGSRNSACIALYGIGAVAEGALPALRGALADPSPDVRRFAQRAIEKIEGRP' A
#
# COMPACT_ATOMS: atom_id res chain seq x y z
N ALA A 1 5.44 -13.79 -13.90
CA ALA A 1 4.50 -12.75 -13.41
C ALA A 1 4.08 -13.17 -12.01
N ILE A 2 4.34 -12.36 -10.98
CA ILE A 2 3.95 -12.73 -9.61
C ILE A 2 2.43 -12.57 -9.54
N GLY A 3 1.75 -13.70 -9.30
CA GLY A 3 0.30 -13.85 -9.30
C GLY A 3 -0.35 -12.87 -8.32
N GLY A 4 -1.48 -12.30 -8.76
CA GLY A 4 -2.15 -11.18 -8.12
C GLY A 4 -2.32 -11.35 -6.62
N ILE A 5 -1.79 -10.39 -5.88
CA ILE A 5 -2.23 -10.12 -4.52
C ILE A 5 -3.69 -9.66 -4.66
N GLY A 6 -4.62 -10.55 -4.37
CA GLY A 6 -6.05 -10.29 -4.34
C GLY A 6 -6.57 -10.10 -2.91
N PRO A 7 -7.90 -10.01 -2.70
CA PRO A 7 -8.49 -9.83 -1.38
C PRO A 7 -8.11 -10.94 -0.38
N ASP A 8 -7.75 -12.14 -0.85
CA ASP A 8 -7.29 -13.25 -0.01
C ASP A 8 -5.97 -12.95 0.73
N ALA A 9 -5.22 -11.94 0.29
CA ALA A 9 -4.02 -11.46 0.97
C ALA A 9 -4.29 -10.45 2.09
N ALA A 10 -5.56 -10.26 2.49
CA ALA A 10 -5.92 -9.45 3.66
C ALA A 10 -5.11 -9.75 4.94
N PRO A 11 -4.74 -11.01 5.27
CA PRO A 11 -3.88 -11.29 6.43
C PRO A 11 -2.48 -10.67 6.36
N ALA A 12 -2.01 -10.29 5.17
CA ALA A 12 -0.72 -9.63 4.98
C ALA A 12 -0.76 -8.12 5.27
N VAL A 13 -1.94 -7.51 5.39
CA VAL A 13 -2.11 -6.05 5.57
C VAL A 13 -1.28 -5.50 6.74
N PRO A 14 -1.25 -6.09 7.95
CA PRO A 14 -0.44 -5.58 9.05
C PRO A 14 1.07 -5.58 8.75
N ALA A 15 1.56 -6.62 8.07
CA ALA A 15 2.97 -6.71 7.69
C ALA A 15 3.33 -5.67 6.62
N LEU A 16 2.44 -5.43 5.66
CA LEU A 16 2.61 -4.39 4.64
C LEU A 16 2.59 -2.99 5.25
N VAL A 17 1.73 -2.75 6.25
CA VAL A 17 1.73 -1.48 7.01
C VAL A 17 3.05 -1.23 7.72
N THR A 18 3.68 -2.27 8.29
CA THR A 18 5.03 -2.15 8.85
C THR A 18 6.07 -1.82 7.78
N LEU A 19 5.96 -2.45 6.60
CA LEU A 19 6.88 -2.19 5.48
C LEU A 19 6.80 -0.77 4.93
N LEU A 20 5.66 -0.07 5.06
CA LEU A 20 5.54 1.36 4.70
C LEU A 20 6.46 2.27 5.53
N LYS A 21 6.95 1.81 6.68
CA LYS A 21 7.86 2.57 7.56
C LYS A 21 9.32 2.10 7.43
N ASN A 22 9.61 1.20 6.50
CA ASN A 22 10.96 0.67 6.31
C ASN A 22 11.90 1.73 5.73
N THR A 23 13.20 1.64 6.04
CA THR A 23 14.23 2.56 5.54
C THR A 23 14.44 2.41 4.03
N GLU A 24 14.29 1.20 3.53
CA GLU A 24 14.45 0.88 2.11
C GLU A 24 13.26 1.35 1.28
N GLU A 25 13.50 2.23 0.31
CA GLU A 25 12.48 2.74 -0.61
C GLU A 25 11.76 1.59 -1.34
N GLY A 26 12.51 0.58 -1.81
CA GLY A 26 11.94 -0.57 -2.52
C GLY A 26 10.94 -1.35 -1.67
N SER A 27 11.17 -1.43 -0.36
CA SER A 27 10.23 -2.07 0.58
C SER A 27 8.95 -1.25 0.73
N ARG A 28 9.06 0.09 0.84
CA ARG A 28 7.90 0.99 0.92
C ARG A 28 7.07 0.97 -0.36
N ASN A 29 7.73 1.00 -1.52
CA ASN A 29 7.08 0.87 -2.82
C ASN A 29 6.32 -0.46 -2.96
N SER A 30 6.98 -1.57 -2.59
CA SER A 30 6.36 -2.90 -2.65
C SER A 30 5.14 -3.00 -1.74
N ALA A 31 5.19 -2.36 -0.57
CA ALA A 31 4.05 -2.30 0.34
C ALA A 31 2.86 -1.56 -0.27
N CYS A 32 3.08 -0.37 -0.85
CA CYS A 32 2.01 0.37 -1.54
C CYS A 32 1.38 -0.44 -2.70
N ILE A 33 2.20 -1.10 -3.52
CA ILE A 33 1.73 -1.91 -4.65
C ILE A 33 0.92 -3.12 -4.16
N ALA A 34 1.38 -3.79 -3.11
CA ALA A 34 0.66 -4.91 -2.53
C ALA A 34 -0.69 -4.47 -1.94
N LEU A 35 -0.72 -3.38 -1.19
CA LEU A 35 -1.96 -2.82 -0.62
C LEU A 35 -2.94 -2.39 -1.72
N TYR A 36 -2.45 -1.83 -2.83
CA TYR A 36 -3.26 -1.55 -4.01
C TYR A 36 -3.88 -2.82 -4.61
N GLY A 37 -3.11 -3.91 -4.70
CA GLY A 37 -3.60 -5.20 -5.20
C GLY A 37 -4.68 -5.81 -4.33
N ILE A 38 -4.51 -5.75 -3.00
CA ILE A 38 -5.50 -6.22 -2.02
C ILE A 38 -6.84 -5.49 -2.19
N GLY A 39 -6.80 -4.17 -2.41
CA GLY A 39 -7.99 -3.35 -2.60
C GLY A 39 -8.74 -3.07 -1.30
N ALA A 40 -10.06 -2.87 -1.38
CA ALA A 40 -10.88 -2.33 -0.27
C ALA A 40 -10.74 -3.05 1.07
N VAL A 41 -10.43 -4.36 1.08
CA VAL A 41 -10.22 -5.11 2.33
C VAL A 41 -8.95 -4.68 3.10
N ALA A 42 -8.08 -3.87 2.49
CA ALA A 42 -6.93 -3.23 3.12
C ALA A 42 -7.27 -1.87 3.77
N GLU A 43 -8.54 -1.57 4.08
CA GLU A 43 -8.97 -0.31 4.71
C GLU A 43 -8.17 0.06 5.97
N GLY A 44 -7.78 -0.94 6.77
CA GLY A 44 -6.92 -0.74 7.95
C GLY A 44 -5.55 -0.13 7.65
N ALA A 45 -5.08 -0.15 6.40
CA ALA A 45 -3.82 0.47 5.98
C ALA A 45 -3.96 1.96 5.62
N LEU A 46 -5.17 2.50 5.51
CA LEU A 46 -5.39 3.89 5.10
C LEU A 46 -4.61 4.93 5.94
N PRO A 47 -4.55 4.84 7.29
CA PRO A 47 -3.76 5.79 8.08
C PRO A 47 -2.27 5.76 7.73
N ALA A 48 -1.71 4.57 7.47
CA ALA A 48 -0.31 4.41 7.12
C ALA A 48 -0.01 4.89 5.70
N LEU A 49 -0.90 4.58 4.74
CA LEU A 49 -0.79 5.07 3.37
C LEU A 49 -0.90 6.59 3.30
N ARG A 50 -1.77 7.22 4.11
CA ARG A 50 -1.84 8.68 4.21
C ARG A 50 -0.54 9.29 4.73
N GLY A 51 0.14 8.62 5.66
CA GLY A 51 1.49 9.00 6.09
C GLY A 51 2.52 8.90 4.95
N ALA A 52 2.43 7.86 4.12
CA ALA A 52 3.32 7.67 2.97
C ALA A 52 3.12 8.71 1.84
N LEU A 53 2.06 9.53 1.88
CA LEU A 53 1.93 10.69 0.99
C LEU A 53 2.96 11.79 1.28
N ALA A 54 3.60 11.76 2.45
CA ALA A 54 4.70 12.67 2.81
C ALA A 54 6.09 12.00 2.66
N ASP A 55 6.17 10.82 2.03
CA ASP A 55 7.44 10.12 1.84
C ASP A 55 8.42 10.96 1.00
N PRO A 56 9.73 10.94 1.32
CA PRO A 56 10.74 11.61 0.48
C PRO A 56 10.73 11.12 -0.96
N SER A 57 10.42 9.84 -1.19
CA SER A 57 10.40 9.25 -2.53
C SER A 57 9.13 9.63 -3.31
N PRO A 58 9.25 10.22 -4.51
CA PRO A 58 8.11 10.55 -5.36
C PRO A 58 7.32 9.31 -5.79
N ASP A 59 7.99 8.18 -5.99
CA ASP A 59 7.34 6.93 -6.37
C ASP A 59 6.48 6.38 -5.24
N VAL A 60 7.00 6.39 -4.01
CA VAL A 60 6.25 5.95 -2.83
C VAL A 60 4.98 6.78 -2.65
N ARG A 61 5.08 8.11 -2.78
CA ARG A 61 3.91 9.01 -2.71
C ARG A 61 2.87 8.67 -3.77
N ARG A 62 3.30 8.45 -5.01
CA ARG A 62 2.41 8.10 -6.13
C ARG A 62 1.71 6.75 -5.91
N PHE A 63 2.44 5.73 -5.48
CA PHE A 63 1.84 4.42 -5.21
C PHE A 63 0.92 4.45 -3.99
N ALA A 64 1.27 5.21 -2.95
CA ALA A 64 0.43 5.39 -1.78
C ALA A 64 -0.91 6.04 -2.14
N GLN A 65 -0.89 7.10 -2.96
CA GLN A 65 -2.12 7.74 -3.45
C GLN A 65 -3.00 6.75 -4.21
N ARG A 66 -2.43 6.01 -5.17
CA ARG A 66 -3.19 5.02 -5.96
C ARG A 66 -3.78 3.92 -5.08
N ALA A 67 -3.03 3.46 -4.07
CA ALA A 67 -3.51 2.48 -3.10
C ALA A 67 -4.69 3.04 -2.30
N ILE A 68 -4.62 4.30 -1.84
CA ILE A 68 -5.73 4.97 -1.14
C ILE A 68 -6.98 5.04 -2.04
N GLU A 69 -6.85 5.53 -3.28
CA GLU A 69 -7.97 5.62 -4.22
C GLU A 69 -8.64 4.26 -4.43
N LYS A 70 -7.82 3.21 -4.61
CA LYS A 70 -8.28 1.84 -4.81
C LYS A 70 -8.98 1.25 -3.58
N ILE A 71 -8.46 1.54 -2.38
CA ILE A 71 -9.03 1.05 -1.11
C ILE A 71 -10.32 1.79 -0.79
N GLU A 72 -10.35 3.11 -0.96
CA GLU A 72 -11.56 3.94 -0.77
C GLU A 72 -12.62 3.70 -1.86
N GLY A 73 -12.29 2.95 -2.93
CA GLY A 73 -13.20 2.67 -4.04
C GLY A 73 -13.52 3.91 -4.87
N ARG A 74 -12.63 4.91 -4.88
CA ARG A 74 -12.77 6.09 -5.73
C ARG A 74 -12.37 5.74 -7.17
N PRO A 75 -13.19 6.10 -8.17
CA PRO A 75 -12.93 5.81 -9.58
C PRO A 75 -11.73 6.59 -10.14
#